data_AF-A0A914BT70-F1
#
_entry.id   AF-A0A914BT70-F1
#
_cell.length_a   1.000
_cell.length_b   1.000
_cell.length_c   1.000
_cell.angle_alpha   90.00
_cell.angle_beta   90.00
_cell.angle_gamma   90.00
#
_symmetry.space_group_name_H-M   'P 1'
#
loop_
_entity.id
_entity.type
_entity.pdbx_description
1 polymer ?
#
loop_
_entity_poly.entity_id
_entity_poly.type
_entity_poly.pdbx_seq_one_letter_code
_entity_poly.pdbx_strand_id
1 'polypeptide(L)'
;MGHGVGGRGILARLGKANYELSPLVVITGTVLVLATGFGTFSILKKTDVALFKGSNPRPWERVNPAQPQKLLTLNQEYKVNPAIEKLKKEIGSAK
;
A
#
# COMPACT_ATOMS: atom_id res chain seq x y z
N MET A 1 -42.40 12.37 18.54
CA MET A 1 -41.24 12.90 17.79
C MET A 1 -40.03 12.86 18.72
N GLY A 2 -38.94 12.21 18.29
CA GLY A 2 -37.67 12.11 19.03
C GLY A 2 -37.48 10.85 19.86
N HIS A 3 -37.21 9.70 19.24
CA HIS A 3 -36.62 8.56 19.96
C HIS A 3 -35.17 8.90 20.29
N GLY A 4 -34.91 9.18 21.57
CA GLY A 4 -33.60 9.53 22.09
C GLY A 4 -32.54 8.49 21.73
N VAL A 5 -31.37 8.98 21.31
CA VAL A 5 -30.16 8.20 21.13
C VAL A 5 -29.69 7.76 22.52
N GLY A 6 -30.31 6.69 23.05
CA GLY A 6 -29.94 6.09 24.32
C GLY A 6 -28.50 5.55 24.28
N GLY A 7 -27.71 5.93 25.30
CA GLY A 7 -26.25 5.77 25.42
C GLY A 7 -25.71 4.34 25.53
N ARG A 8 -26.25 3.38 24.77
CA ARG A 8 -25.58 2.09 24.52
C ARG A 8 -24.71 2.25 23.28
N GLY A 9 -23.39 2.11 23.45
CA GLY A 9 -22.41 2.32 22.38
C GLY A 9 -22.72 1.53 21.11
N ILE A 10 -22.27 2.06 19.96
CA ILE A 10 -22.52 1.52 18.61
C ILE A 10 -22.24 0.00 18.53
N LEU A 11 -21.18 -0.46 19.18
CA LEU A 11 -20.83 -1.89 19.24
C LEU A 11 -21.86 -2.75 19.97
N ALA A 12 -22.42 -2.25 21.09
CA ALA A 12 -23.44 -2.97 21.84
C ALA A 12 -24.78 -3.05 21.08
N ARG A 13 -25.08 -2.07 20.23
CA ARG A 13 -26.27 -2.08 19.36
C ARG A 13 -26.08 -3.04 18.18
N LEU A 14 -24.87 -3.10 17.62
CA LEU A 14 -24.51 -4.05 16.58
C LEU A 14 -24.64 -5.51 17.05
N GLY A 15 -24.23 -5.82 18.28
CA GLY A 15 -24.26 -7.19 18.79
C GLY A 15 -25.61 -7.69 19.30
N LYS A 16 -26.58 -6.81 19.58
CA LYS A 16 -27.88 -7.21 20.19
C LYS A 16 -29.11 -6.81 19.40
N ALA A 17 -29.14 -5.61 18.85
CA ALA A 17 -30.33 -5.09 18.16
C ALA A 17 -30.25 -5.31 16.64
N ASN A 18 -29.05 -5.17 16.08
CA ASN A 18 -28.82 -5.17 14.64
C ASN A 18 -27.71 -6.17 14.26
N TYR A 19 -27.84 -7.42 14.70
CA TYR A 19 -26.83 -8.46 14.49
C TYR A 19 -26.59 -8.77 13.00
N GLU A 20 -27.60 -8.56 12.16
CA GLU A 20 -27.54 -8.72 10.70
C GLU A 20 -26.58 -7.71 10.03
N LEU A 21 -26.34 -6.54 10.65
CA LEU A 21 -25.36 -5.56 10.18
C LEU A 21 -23.92 -5.86 10.63
N SER A 22 -23.72 -6.81 11.55
CA SER A 22 -22.38 -7.15 12.04
C SER A 22 -21.40 -7.59 10.94
N PRO A 23 -21.73 -8.50 10.00
CA PRO A 23 -20.78 -8.87 8.95
C PRO A 23 -20.43 -7.69 8.04
N LEU A 24 -21.39 -6.81 7.74
CA LEU A 24 -21.18 -5.64 6.89
C LEU A 24 -20.17 -4.66 7.52
N VAL A 25 -20.33 -4.37 8.81
CA VAL A 25 -19.43 -3.48 9.54
C VAL A 25 -18.04 -4.09 9.68
N VAL A 26 -17.94 -5.39 9.91
CA VAL A 26 -16.65 -6.09 9.96
C VAL A 26 -15.94 -5.98 8.62
N ILE A 27 -16.60 -6.34 7.51
CA ILE A 27 -15.99 -6.27 6.17
C ILE A 27 -15.56 -4.84 5.85
N THR A 28 -16.44 -3.86 6.05
CA THR A 28 -16.14 -2.46 5.72
C THR A 28 -15.01 -1.92 6.59
N GLY A 29 -15.00 -2.26 7.87
CA GLY A 29 -13.93 -1.91 8.80
C GLY A 29 -12.59 -2.53 8.40
N THR A 30 -12.58 -3.82 8.05
CA THR A 30 -11.38 -4.51 7.56
C THR A 30 -10.85 -3.87 6.28
N VAL A 31 -11.72 -3.55 5.33
CA VAL A 31 -11.33 -2.88 4.08
C VAL A 31 -10.71 -1.50 4.36
N LEU A 32 -11.31 -0.70 5.25
CA LEU A 32 -10.78 0.61 5.64
C LEU A 32 -9.39 0.50 6.24
N VAL A 33 -9.20 -0.40 7.21
CA VAL A 33 -7.91 -0.61 7.88
C VAL A 33 -6.84 -1.08 6.87
N LEU A 34 -7.17 -2.05 6.01
CA LEU A 34 -6.23 -2.56 5.01
C LEU A 34 -5.87 -1.50 3.96
N ALA A 35 -6.84 -0.72 3.48
CA ALA A 35 -6.62 0.33 2.50
C ALA A 35 -5.71 1.43 3.06
N THR A 36 -5.98 1.90 4.28
CA THR A 36 -5.15 2.89 4.96
C THR A 36 -3.75 2.33 5.22
N GLY A 37 -3.65 1.10 5.74
CA GLY A 37 -2.36 0.44 6.00
C GLY A 37 -1.52 0.29 4.73
N PHE A 38 -2.12 -0.16 3.62
CA PHE A 38 -1.43 -0.30 2.34
C PHE A 38 -1.04 1.04 1.73
N GLY A 39 -1.89 2.07 1.86
CA GLY A 39 -1.57 3.44 1.44
C GLY A 39 -0.36 3.99 2.18
N THR A 40 -0.34 3.90 3.51
CA THR A 40 0.79 4.34 4.34
C THR A 40 2.05 3.54 4.02
N PHE A 41 1.95 2.21 3.89
CA PHE A 41 3.07 1.37 3.49
C PHE A 41 3.66 1.79 2.13
N SER A 42 2.80 2.04 1.15
CA SER A 42 3.23 2.38 -0.21
C SER A 42 3.98 3.70 -0.25
N ILE A 43 3.50 4.72 0.47
CA ILE A 43 4.18 6.03 0.54
C ILE A 43 5.54 5.92 1.23
N LEU A 44 5.66 5.11 2.29
CA LEU A 44 6.88 5.05 3.10
C LEU A 44 7.94 4.08 2.57
N LYS A 45 7.53 2.98 1.92
CA LYS A 45 8.44 1.88 1.57
C LYS A 45 8.67 1.72 0.07
N LYS A 46 7.77 2.21 -0.79
CA LYS A 46 7.98 2.09 -2.22
C LYS A 46 8.68 3.32 -2.78
N THR A 47 9.70 3.07 -3.59
CA THR A 47 10.46 4.11 -4.29
C THR A 47 9.75 4.63 -5.55
N ASP A 48 8.68 3.96 -6.00
CA ASP A 48 7.90 4.36 -7.19
C ASP A 48 6.77 5.35 -6.87
N VAL A 49 6.41 5.51 -5.59
CA VAL A 49 5.37 6.45 -5.16
C VAL A 49 6.01 7.81 -4.92
N ALA A 50 5.79 8.73 -5.86
CA ALA A 50 6.23 10.10 -5.75
C ALA A 50 5.10 11.00 -5.23
N LEU A 51 5.33 11.67 -4.10
CA LEU A 51 4.42 12.70 -3.58
C LEU A 51 4.54 14.02 -4.35
N PHE A 52 5.71 14.29 -4.93
CA PHE A 52 6.00 15.53 -5.65
C PHE A 52 6.57 15.22 -7.04
N LYS A 53 5.90 15.74 -8.08
CA LYS A 53 6.28 15.51 -9.48
C LYS A 53 7.66 16.08 -9.85
N GLY A 54 8.05 17.19 -9.23
CA GLY A 54 9.28 17.92 -9.58
C GLY A 54 10.59 17.28 -9.07
N SER A 55 10.53 16.35 -8.12
CA SER A 55 11.71 15.70 -7.52
C SER A 55 11.79 14.21 -7.86
N ASN A 56 11.12 13.77 -8.94
CA ASN A 56 11.05 12.37 -9.30
C ASN A 56 12.10 12.03 -10.38
N PRO A 57 13.18 11.29 -10.06
CA PRO A 57 13.99 10.61 -11.07
C PRO A 57 13.09 9.66 -11.87
N ARG A 58 13.58 9.10 -12.97
CA ARG A 58 12.73 8.16 -13.74
C ARG A 58 12.36 7.00 -12.80
N PRO A 59 11.09 6.58 -12.72
CA PRO A 59 10.61 5.69 -11.65
C PRO A 59 11.42 4.40 -11.50
N TRP A 60 11.96 3.88 -12.60
CA TRP A 60 12.77 2.65 -12.65
C TRP A 60 14.25 2.84 -12.29
N GLU A 61 14.77 4.07 -12.17
CA GLU A 61 16.17 4.32 -11.82
C GLU A 61 16.44 4.09 -10.32
N ARG A 62 15.45 4.38 -9.46
CA ARG A 62 15.57 4.20 -8.01
C ARG A 62 15.22 2.79 -7.52
N VAL A 63 14.60 2.01 -8.39
CA VAL A 63 14.11 0.67 -8.04
C VAL A 63 15.32 -0.27 -8.01
N ASN A 64 15.62 -0.83 -6.84
CA ASN A 64 16.63 -1.87 -6.72
C ASN A 64 15.99 -3.23 -7.11
N PRO A 65 16.41 -3.85 -8.23
CA PRO A 65 15.85 -5.12 -8.67
C PRO A 65 16.38 -6.32 -7.86
N ALA A 66 17.49 -6.17 -7.12
CA ALA A 66 18.01 -7.21 -6.24
C ALA A 66 17.22 -7.35 -4.93
N GLN A 67 16.37 -6.37 -4.63
CA GLN A 67 15.49 -6.40 -3.46
C GLN A 67 14.08 -6.86 -3.84
N PRO A 68 13.38 -7.58 -2.95
CA PRO A 68 11.98 -7.92 -3.14
C PRO A 68 11.13 -6.64 -3.19
N GLN A 69 10.40 -6.44 -4.30
CA GLN A 69 9.60 -5.24 -4.54
C GLN A 69 8.14 -5.39 -4.11
N LYS A 70 7.73 -6.61 -3.78
CA LYS A 70 6.36 -6.98 -3.41
C LYS A 70 6.34 -7.46 -1.96
N LEU A 71 5.17 -7.35 -1.32
CA LEU A 71 4.96 -7.85 0.04
C LEU A 71 5.28 -9.34 0.17
N LEU A 72 4.98 -10.10 -0.87
CA LEU A 72 5.33 -11.51 -1.00
C LEU A 72 6.07 -11.69 -2.32
N THR A 73 7.24 -12.30 -2.26
CA THR A 73 8.03 -12.68 -3.44
C THR A 73 8.23 -14.19 -3.42
N LEU A 74 7.94 -14.85 -4.53
CA LEU A 74 8.12 -16.28 -4.70
C LEU A 74 9.12 -16.47 -5.84
N ASN A 75 10.26 -17.12 -5.56
CA ASN A 75 11.29 -17.45 -6.54
C ASN A 75 11.75 -16.24 -7.40
N GLN A 76 11.85 -15.05 -6.79
CA GLN A 76 12.31 -13.86 -7.51
C GLN A 76 13.83 -13.90 -7.65
N GLU A 77 14.32 -14.22 -8.85
CA GLU A 77 15.74 -14.09 -9.21
C GLU A 77 15.96 -12.86 -10.09
N TYR A 78 16.94 -12.03 -9.73
CA TYR A 78 17.41 -10.95 -10.59
C TYR A 78 18.78 -11.28 -11.17
N LYS A 79 18.88 -11.29 -12.51
CA LYS A 79 20.12 -11.49 -13.25
C LYS A 79 20.51 -10.18 -13.93
N VAL A 80 21.68 -9.64 -13.57
CA VAL A 80 22.21 -8.41 -14.17
C VAL A 80 22.61 -8.71 -15.61
N ASN A 81 22.06 -7.93 -16.55
CA ASN A 81 22.48 -8.02 -17.95
C ASN A 81 23.68 -7.08 -18.19
N PRO A 82 24.86 -7.59 -18.58
CA PRO A 82 26.06 -6.78 -18.75
C PRO A 82 25.91 -5.71 -19.85
N ALA A 83 25.10 -5.97 -20.89
CA ALA A 83 24.84 -4.99 -21.94
C ALA A 83 24.10 -3.76 -21.41
N ILE A 84 23.11 -3.97 -20.52
CA ILE A 84 22.34 -2.89 -19.90
C ILE A 84 23.21 -2.07 -18.95
N GLU A 85 24.11 -2.72 -18.20
CA GLU A 85 25.02 -2.01 -17.30
C GLU A 85 26.04 -1.16 -18.07
N LYS A 86 26.55 -1.67 -19.18
CA LYS A 86 27.45 -0.92 -20.08
C LYS A 86 26.75 0.30 -20.67
N LEU A 87 25.53 0.12 -21.17
CA LEU A 87 24.70 1.24 -21.65
C LEU A 87 24.47 2.28 -20.55
N LYS A 88 24.11 1.87 -19.32
CA LYS A 88 23.92 2.82 -18.21
C LYS A 88 25.16 3.68 -17.94
N LYS A 89 26.36 3.11 -18.08
CA LYS A 89 27.64 3.83 -17.94
C LYS A 89 27.89 4.79 -19.11
N GLU A 90 27.61 4.36 -20.35
CA GLU A 90 27.77 5.18 -21.56
C GLU A 90 26.82 6.38 -21.60
N ILE A 91 25.58 6.22 -21.14
CA ILE A 91 24.54 7.27 -21.18
C ILE A 91 24.66 8.22 -19.96
N GLY A 92 25.58 7.98 -19.02
CA GLY A 92 25.75 8.80 -17.81
C GLY A 92 24.58 8.71 -16.82
N SER A 93 23.75 7.66 -16.92
CA SER A 93 22.58 7.43 -16.05
C SER A 93 22.96 6.79 -14.71
N ALA A 94 24.16 6.23 -14.59
CA ALA A 94 24.72 5.77 -13.32
C ALA A 94 25.28 6.96 -12.51
N LYS A 95 24.40 7.68 -11.79
CA LYS A 95 24.81 8.70 -10.83
C LYS A 95 24.09 8.52 -9.51
#